data_AF-A0A0L0G0Z7-F1
#
_entry.id   AF-A0A0L0G0Z7-F1
#
_cell.length_a   1.000
_cell.length_b   1.000
_cell.length_c   1.000
_cell.angle_alpha   90.00
_cell.angle_beta   90.00
_cell.angle_gamma   90.00
#
_symmetry.space_group_name_H-M   'P 1'
#
loop_
_entity.id
_entity.type
_entity.pdbx_description
1 polymer ?
#
loop_
_entity_poly.entity_id
_entity_poly.type
_entity_poly.pdbx_seq_one_letter_code
_entity_poly.pdbx_strand_id
1 'polypeptide(L)'
;MGLMRTEPVYGKTVMASLRVVHDSIDVFFERLYANNVRLGVLLRQNYKYTGLTQVIVYLRQERIHAAGPSLRGGQAVKEELQGDRYAMDGTLAALGDLRAQLNNQRKENKVSQKDLRKRIDESKRQRGAPGEKPKQKRTRYEASEEEEEVELSGGEPGEAFKAGMRRIKCFKCHKQGHIAANCRNEGK
;
A
#
# COMPACT_ATOMS: atom_id res chain seq x y z
N MET A 1 -10.44 17.68 -30.63
CA MET A 1 -11.02 17.26 -29.31
C MET A 1 -9.86 16.98 -28.37
N GLY A 2 -9.65 17.82 -27.35
CA GLY A 2 -8.49 17.70 -26.46
C GLY A 2 -8.54 16.44 -25.59
N LEU A 3 -7.55 15.57 -25.74
CA LEU A 3 -7.25 14.50 -24.78
C LEU A 3 -7.05 15.14 -23.41
N MET A 4 -8.07 15.04 -22.55
CA MET A 4 -7.91 15.43 -21.16
C MET A 4 -6.83 14.55 -20.56
N ARG A 5 -5.67 15.15 -20.25
CA ARG A 5 -4.62 14.53 -19.45
C ARG A 5 -5.23 14.12 -18.11
N THR A 6 -5.59 12.85 -17.98
CA THR A 6 -5.94 12.28 -16.70
C THR A 6 -4.65 12.14 -15.91
N GLU A 7 -4.36 13.14 -15.07
CA GLU A 7 -3.29 13.00 -14.10
C GLU A 7 -3.58 11.77 -13.21
N PRO A 8 -2.59 10.89 -12.98
CA PRO A 8 -2.77 9.73 -12.13
C PRO A 8 -2.92 10.19 -10.67
N VAL A 9 -4.16 10.44 -10.26
CA VAL A 9 -4.55 10.82 -8.89
C VAL A 9 -4.06 9.79 -7.85
N TYR A 10 -3.76 8.56 -8.28
CA TYR A 10 -3.28 7.48 -7.43
C TYR A 10 -1.82 7.57 -7.00
N GLY A 11 -0.98 8.41 -7.61
CA GLY A 11 0.46 8.39 -7.34
C GLY A 11 0.84 8.82 -5.92
N LYS A 12 0.34 9.97 -5.46
CA LYS A 12 0.83 10.59 -4.21
C LYS A 12 0.38 9.83 -2.96
N THR A 13 -0.89 9.44 -2.89
CA THR A 13 -1.45 8.73 -1.73
C THR A 13 -0.87 7.32 -1.59
N VAL A 14 -0.70 6.60 -2.70
CA VAL A 14 -0.14 5.24 -2.68
C VAL A 14 1.32 5.26 -2.22
N MET A 15 2.12 6.23 -2.68
CA MET A 15 3.52 6.35 -2.25
C MET A 15 3.65 6.72 -0.78
N ALA A 16 2.75 7.54 -0.23
CA ALA A 16 2.71 7.85 1.21
C ALA A 16 2.41 6.59 2.03
N SER A 17 1.42 5.80 1.62
CA SER A 17 1.09 4.53 2.28
C SER A 17 2.24 3.52 2.20
N LEU A 18 2.94 3.44 1.07
CA LEU A 18 4.10 2.55 0.93
C LEU A 18 5.24 2.92 1.89
N ARG A 19 5.54 4.22 2.08
CA ARG A 19 6.54 4.66 3.05
C ARG A 19 6.21 4.18 4.46
N VAL A 20 4.96 4.37 4.90
CA VAL A 20 4.51 3.91 6.22
C VAL A 20 4.66 2.39 6.38
N VAL A 21 4.39 1.62 5.30
CA VAL A 21 4.59 0.16 5.30
C VAL A 21 6.07 -0.20 5.44
N HIS A 22 6.96 0.46 4.68
CA HIS A 22 8.40 0.25 4.78
C HIS A 22 8.93 0.57 6.19
N ASP A 23 8.52 1.71 6.76
CA ASP A 23 8.92 2.13 8.11
C ASP A 23 8.45 1.11 9.17
N SER A 24 7.22 0.61 9.03
CA SER A 24 6.67 -0.41 9.94
C SER A 24 7.45 -1.73 9.86
N ILE A 25 7.88 -2.14 8.67
CA ILE A 25 8.68 -3.35 8.47
C ILE A 25 10.09 -3.18 9.04
N ASP A 26 10.70 -1.99 8.88
CA ASP A 26 12.02 -1.70 9.45
C ASP A 26 12.00 -1.77 10.98
N VAL A 27 10.97 -1.20 11.63
CA VAL A 27 10.77 -1.31 13.10
C VAL A 27 10.52 -2.76 13.52
N PHE A 28 9.77 -3.52 12.74
CA PHE A 28 9.51 -4.93 13.02
C PHE A 28 10.81 -5.75 13.01
N PHE A 29 11.64 -5.59 11.96
CA PHE A 29 12.93 -6.28 11.90
C PHE A 29 13.88 -5.87 13.03
N GLU A 30 13.88 -4.60 13.42
CA GLU A 30 14.68 -4.13 14.55
C GLU A 30 14.32 -4.83 15.86
N ARG A 31 13.02 -4.97 16.13
CA ARG A 31 12.53 -5.65 17.34
C ARG A 31 12.74 -7.16 17.29
N LEU A 32 12.43 -7.79 16.15
CA LEU A 32 12.52 -9.24 15.99
C LEU A 32 13.97 -9.74 16.13
N TYR A 33 14.93 -8.93 15.65
CA TYR A 33 16.35 -9.26 15.67
C TYR A 33 17.15 -8.38 16.64
N ALA A 34 16.52 -7.88 17.71
CA ALA A 34 17.20 -7.09 18.74
C ALA A 34 18.40 -7.86 19.35
N ASN A 35 18.27 -9.18 19.48
CA ASN A 35 19.32 -10.07 19.99
C ASN A 35 20.35 -10.48 18.92
N ASN A 36 20.10 -10.22 17.64
CA ASN A 36 20.99 -10.57 16.53
C ASN A 36 21.02 -9.44 15.48
N VAL A 37 21.64 -8.33 15.88
CA VAL A 37 21.66 -7.09 15.10
C VAL A 37 22.22 -7.28 13.70
N ARG A 38 23.25 -8.13 13.53
CA ARG A 38 23.85 -8.41 12.20
C ARG A 38 22.84 -9.03 11.23
N LEU A 39 22.06 -10.01 11.69
CA LEU A 39 21.02 -10.64 10.88
C LEU A 39 19.89 -9.66 10.55
N GLY A 40 19.50 -8.82 11.51
CA GLY A 40 18.49 -7.78 11.29
C GLY A 40 18.91 -6.74 10.24
N VAL A 41 20.18 -6.36 10.19
CA VAL A 41 20.72 -5.46 9.14
C VAL A 41 20.69 -6.13 7.78
N LEU A 42 21.13 -7.39 7.69
CA LEU A 42 21.12 -8.16 6.44
C LEU A 42 19.70 -8.30 5.86
N LEU A 43 18.72 -8.62 6.70
CA LEU A 43 17.32 -8.77 6.29
C LEU A 43 16.70 -7.45 5.85
N ARG A 44 17.02 -6.34 6.52
CA ARG A 44 16.59 -4.99 6.08
C ARG A 44 17.18 -4.62 4.72
N GLN A 45 18.45 -4.91 4.49
CA GLN A 45 19.06 -4.68 3.18
C GLN A 45 18.39 -5.55 2.11
N ASN A 46 18.29 -6.86 2.34
CA ASN A 46 17.63 -7.76 1.40
C ASN A 46 16.19 -7.35 1.11
N TYR A 47 15.44 -6.92 2.12
CA TYR A 47 14.08 -6.40 1.97
C TYR A 47 14.02 -5.20 1.01
N LYS A 48 14.95 -4.24 1.15
CA LYS A 48 15.00 -3.05 0.30
C LYS A 48 15.28 -3.37 -1.17
N TYR A 49 16.12 -4.38 -1.44
CA TYR A 49 16.51 -4.73 -2.82
C TYR A 49 15.59 -5.75 -3.49
N THR A 50 15.10 -6.74 -2.74
CA THR A 50 14.38 -7.90 -3.30
C THR A 50 12.90 -7.92 -2.92
N GLY A 51 12.48 -7.07 -1.98
CA GLY A 51 11.12 -7.03 -1.45
C GLY A 51 10.84 -8.09 -0.37
N LEU A 52 9.68 -7.96 0.29
CA LEU A 52 9.32 -8.79 1.45
C LEU A 52 9.18 -10.28 1.09
N THR A 53 8.66 -10.58 -0.10
CA THR A 53 8.41 -11.95 -0.55
C THR A 53 9.69 -12.79 -0.55
N GLN A 54 10.78 -12.24 -1.07
CA GLN A 54 12.06 -12.94 -1.13
C GLN A 54 12.67 -13.13 0.25
N VAL A 55 12.56 -12.14 1.13
CA VAL A 55 13.01 -12.25 2.52
C VAL A 55 12.29 -13.39 3.26
N ILE A 56 10.98 -13.55 3.07
CA ILE A 56 10.21 -14.65 3.68
C ILE A 56 10.68 -16.01 3.15
N VAL A 57 10.96 -16.11 1.84
CA VAL A 57 11.49 -17.35 1.25
C VAL A 57 12.87 -17.68 1.82
N TYR A 58 13.77 -16.70 1.91
CA TYR A 58 15.10 -16.87 2.50
C TYR A 58 15.03 -17.36 3.95
N LEU A 59 14.19 -16.73 4.78
CA LEU A 59 13.98 -17.14 6.17
C LEU A 59 13.44 -18.58 6.29
N ARG A 60 12.57 -18.98 5.36
CA ARG A 60 12.06 -20.36 5.30
C ARG A 60 13.17 -21.35 4.95
N GLN A 61 14.04 -20.99 4.00
CA GLN A 61 15.18 -21.81 3.58
C GLN A 61 16.19 -21.99 4.72
N GLU A 62 16.58 -20.90 5.39
CA GLU A 62 17.47 -20.91 6.56
C GLU A 62 16.93 -21.83 7.67
N ARG A 63 15.62 -21.83 7.93
CA ARG A 63 15.01 -22.73 8.92
C ARG A 63 15.15 -24.21 8.53
N ILE A 64 15.05 -24.54 7.24
CA ILE A 64 15.22 -25.91 6.74
C ILE A 64 16.68 -26.36 6.92
N HIS A 65 17.64 -25.45 6.69
CA HIS A 65 19.06 -25.75 6.89
C HIS A 65 19.45 -25.84 8.37
N ALA A 66 18.92 -24.95 9.22
CA ALA A 66 19.17 -24.96 10.66
C ALA A 66 18.52 -26.16 11.37
N ALA A 67 17.42 -26.70 10.85
CA ALA A 67 16.80 -27.90 11.39
C ALA A 67 17.67 -29.17 11.19
N GLY A 68 18.67 -29.11 10.32
CA GLY A 68 19.54 -30.23 9.96
C GLY A 68 18.79 -31.43 9.38
N PRO A 69 19.48 -32.37 8.72
CA PRO A 69 18.95 -33.71 8.55
C PRO A 69 18.96 -34.36 9.94
N SER A 70 17.88 -34.15 10.70
CA SER A 70 17.69 -34.82 11.98
C SER A 70 17.75 -36.33 11.69
N LEU A 71 18.88 -36.94 12.04
CA LEU A 71 19.09 -38.38 12.02
C LEU A 71 17.89 -39.00 12.72
N ARG A 72 17.04 -39.62 11.90
CA ARG A 72 15.80 -40.27 12.28
C ARG A 72 16.18 -41.58 12.96
N GLY A 73 16.71 -41.50 14.17
CA GLY A 73 17.24 -42.67 14.86
C GLY A 73 17.74 -42.34 16.26
N GLY A 74 16.85 -42.45 17.24
CA GLY A 74 17.25 -42.79 18.61
C GLY A 74 16.98 -41.73 19.68
N GLN A 75 16.10 -42.14 20.60
CA GLN A 75 16.00 -41.75 22.01
C GLN A 75 15.44 -40.37 22.39
N ALA A 76 14.23 -40.47 22.94
CA ALA A 76 13.60 -39.48 23.78
C ALA A 76 14.45 -39.22 25.05
N VAL A 77 15.28 -38.19 25.01
CA VAL A 77 15.73 -37.51 26.22
C VAL A 77 14.89 -36.25 26.36
N LYS A 78 14.14 -36.20 27.45
CA LYS A 78 13.25 -35.12 27.84
C LYS A 78 14.12 -33.96 28.35
N GLU A 79 14.73 -33.21 27.43
CA GLU A 79 15.44 -31.98 27.79
C GLU A 79 14.42 -30.85 27.96
N GLU A 80 14.07 -30.64 29.22
CA GLU A 80 13.32 -29.53 29.77
C GLU A 80 14.20 -28.27 29.74
N LEU A 81 14.49 -27.76 28.54
CA LEU A 81 15.12 -26.46 28.35
C LEU A 81 14.04 -25.43 28.03
N GLN A 82 13.40 -25.01 29.12
CA GLN A 82 12.46 -23.92 29.27
C GLN A 82 13.19 -22.59 28.99
N GLY A 83 13.31 -22.27 27.71
CA GLY A 83 13.65 -20.93 27.24
C GLY A 83 12.70 -20.62 26.11
N ASP A 84 11.86 -19.59 26.31
CA ASP A 84 10.79 -19.04 25.48
C ASP A 84 11.27 -18.56 24.09
N ARG A 85 12.01 -19.42 23.38
CA ARG A 85 12.58 -19.19 22.06
C ARG A 85 11.54 -19.59 21.04
N TYR A 86 10.62 -18.65 20.86
CA TYR A 86 9.76 -18.52 19.69
C TYR A 86 8.57 -19.49 19.61
N ALA A 87 7.43 -19.04 20.14
CA ALA A 87 6.09 -19.44 19.67
C ALA A 87 5.83 -18.95 18.21
N MET A 88 6.79 -19.18 17.32
CA MET A 88 6.71 -18.86 15.89
C MET A 88 5.63 -19.69 15.20
N ASP A 89 5.40 -20.92 15.65
CA ASP A 89 4.37 -21.77 15.06
C ASP A 89 2.96 -21.21 15.34
N GLY A 90 2.72 -20.64 16.52
CA GLY A 90 1.50 -19.89 16.80
C GLY A 90 1.37 -18.62 15.95
N THR A 91 2.49 -17.92 15.71
CA THR A 91 2.50 -16.73 14.85
C THR A 91 2.22 -17.07 13.37
N LEU A 92 2.76 -18.19 12.88
CA LEU A 92 2.52 -18.68 11.53
C LEU A 92 1.08 -19.17 11.33
N ALA A 93 0.50 -19.84 12.34
CA ALA A 93 -0.91 -20.21 12.34
C ALA A 93 -1.80 -18.96 12.25
N ALA A 94 -1.53 -17.95 13.09
CA ALA A 94 -2.25 -16.68 13.05
C ALA A 94 -2.13 -15.94 11.70
N LEU A 95 -0.96 -15.97 11.06
CA LEU A 95 -0.77 -15.43 9.71
C LEU A 95 -1.55 -16.22 8.64
N GLY A 96 -1.64 -17.54 8.80
CA GLY A 96 -2.48 -18.40 7.96
C GLY A 96 -3.96 -18.03 8.05
N ASP A 97 -4.47 -17.87 9.27
CA ASP A 97 -5.86 -17.50 9.55
C ASP A 97 -6.19 -16.10 9.01
N LEU A 98 -5.31 -15.13 9.23
CA LEU A 98 -5.47 -13.77 8.70
C LEU A 98 -5.54 -13.77 7.17
N ARG A 99 -4.71 -14.59 6.50
CA ARG A 99 -4.74 -14.73 5.04
C ARG A 99 -6.06 -15.34 4.56
N ALA A 100 -6.60 -16.32 5.29
CA ALA A 100 -7.90 -16.90 4.98
C ALA A 100 -9.04 -15.89 5.14
N GLN A 101 -9.04 -15.09 6.21
CA GLN A 101 -10.01 -14.01 6.44
C GLN A 101 -9.98 -12.97 5.32
N LEU A 102 -8.80 -12.48 4.94
CA LEU A 102 -8.66 -11.50 3.84
C LEU A 102 -9.18 -12.04 2.50
N ASN A 103 -8.98 -13.34 2.23
CA ASN A 103 -9.50 -13.98 1.04
C ASN A 103 -11.03 -14.09 1.06
N ASN A 104 -11.62 -14.40 2.21
CA ASN A 104 -13.07 -14.46 2.38
C ASN A 104 -13.68 -13.07 2.21
N GLN A 105 -13.10 -12.05 2.83
CA GLN A 105 -13.53 -10.65 2.67
C GLN A 105 -13.46 -10.18 1.20
N ARG A 106 -12.42 -10.57 0.45
CA ARG A 106 -12.34 -10.30 -0.99
C ARG A 106 -13.47 -10.97 -1.79
N LYS A 107 -13.87 -12.19 -1.41
CA LYS A 107 -14.99 -12.89 -2.07
C LYS A 107 -16.32 -12.19 -1.76
N GLU A 108 -16.55 -11.81 -0.50
CA GLU A 108 -17.73 -11.05 -0.08
C GLU A 108 -17.82 -9.71 -0.81
N ASN A 109 -16.72 -8.96 -0.90
CA ASN A 109 -16.66 -7.72 -1.64
C ASN A 109 -16.97 -7.90 -3.13
N LYS A 110 -16.50 -9.00 -3.76
CA LYS A 110 -16.84 -9.32 -5.15
C LYS A 110 -18.34 -9.62 -5.32
N VAL A 111 -18.97 -10.29 -4.36
CA VAL A 111 -20.40 -10.57 -4.40
C VAL A 111 -21.20 -9.28 -4.22
N SER A 112 -20.84 -8.45 -3.23
CA SER A 112 -21.46 -7.13 -3.00
C SER A 112 -21.34 -6.22 -4.22
N GLN A 113 -20.18 -6.19 -4.87
CA GLN A 113 -19.97 -5.41 -6.10
C GLN A 113 -20.87 -5.90 -7.26
N LYS A 114 -21.08 -7.21 -7.39
CA LYS A 114 -22.01 -7.77 -8.38
C LYS A 114 -23.47 -7.38 -8.09
N ASP A 115 -23.88 -7.39 -6.82
CA ASP A 115 -25.22 -6.96 -6.42
C ASP A 115 -25.44 -5.47 -6.73
N LEU A 116 -24.45 -4.63 -6.42
CA LEU A 116 -24.50 -3.21 -6.72
C LEU A 116 -24.68 -2.94 -8.23
N ARG A 117 -23.96 -3.68 -9.08
CA ARG A 117 -24.11 -3.58 -10.54
C ARG A 117 -25.51 -3.98 -11.00
N LYS A 118 -26.07 -5.06 -10.47
CA LYS A 118 -27.45 -5.48 -10.79
C LYS A 118 -28.47 -4.40 -10.42
N ARG A 119 -28.37 -3.80 -9.23
CA ARG A 119 -29.26 -2.72 -8.80
C ARG A 119 -29.17 -1.48 -9.71
N ILE A 120 -27.97 -1.13 -10.17
CA ILE A 120 -27.78 -0.03 -11.12
C ILE A 120 -28.46 -0.34 -12.45
N ASP A 121 -28.29 -1.55 -12.98
CA ASP A 121 -28.89 -1.96 -14.26
C ASP A 121 -30.43 -2.05 -14.17
N GLU A 122 -30.96 -2.52 -13.04
CA GLU A 122 -32.40 -2.54 -12.77
C GLU A 122 -32.99 -1.14 -12.65
N SER A 123 -32.30 -0.22 -11.95
CA SER A 123 -32.73 1.19 -11.87
C SER A 123 -32.74 1.87 -13.24
N LYS A 124 -31.78 1.54 -14.13
CA LYS A 124 -31.79 2.04 -15.51
C LYS A 124 -32.99 1.54 -16.31
N ARG A 125 -33.38 0.26 -16.13
CA ARG A 125 -34.56 -0.32 -16.79
C ARG A 125 -35.85 0.35 -16.31
N GLN A 126 -35.97 0.62 -15.01
CA GLN A 126 -37.14 1.29 -14.44
C GLN A 126 -37.29 2.75 -14.90
N ARG A 127 -36.18 3.45 -15.21
CA ARG A 127 -36.22 4.83 -15.76
C ARG A 127 -36.50 4.89 -17.27
N GLY A 128 -36.39 3.77 -17.97
CA GLY A 128 -36.73 3.66 -19.40
C GLY A 128 -38.21 3.35 -19.59
N ALA A 129 -39.10 4.21 -19.10
CA ALA A 129 -40.51 4.12 -19.48
C ALA A 129 -40.66 4.50 -20.97
N PRO A 130 -41.49 3.80 -21.75
CA PRO A 130 -41.65 4.05 -23.17
C PRO A 130 -42.44 5.35 -23.36
N GLY A 131 -41.75 6.44 -23.68
CA GLY A 131 -42.43 7.72 -23.98
C GLY A 131 -41.52 8.91 -24.27
N GLU A 132 -40.35 9.02 -23.64
CA GLU A 132 -39.45 10.15 -23.90
C GLU A 132 -38.49 9.85 -25.06
N LYS A 133 -38.79 10.45 -26.22
CA LYS A 133 -37.95 10.39 -27.41
C LYS A 133 -36.53 10.87 -27.06
N PRO A 134 -35.48 10.07 -27.32
CA PRO A 134 -34.11 10.49 -27.09
C PRO A 134 -33.82 11.71 -27.97
N LYS A 135 -33.58 12.88 -27.35
CA LYS A 135 -33.06 14.04 -28.07
C LYS A 135 -31.72 13.63 -28.68
N GLN A 136 -31.71 13.52 -30.01
CA GLN A 136 -30.58 13.11 -30.84
C GLN A 136 -29.33 13.88 -30.44
N LYS A 137 -28.32 13.15 -29.95
CA LYS A 137 -26.98 13.69 -29.78
C LYS A 137 -26.42 13.95 -31.18
N ARG A 138 -26.30 15.24 -31.49
CA ARG A 138 -25.67 15.79 -32.69
C ARG A 138 -24.26 15.21 -32.85
N THR A 139 -24.02 14.53 -33.97
CA THR A 139 -22.70 14.13 -34.45
C THR A 139 -21.92 15.40 -34.78
N ARG A 140 -20.87 15.71 -34.01
CA ARG A 140 -19.93 16.80 -34.31
C ARG A 140 -18.69 16.18 -34.96
N TYR A 141 -18.63 16.34 -36.27
CA TYR A 141 -17.45 16.11 -37.10
C TYR A 141 -16.27 16.97 -36.64
N GLU A 142 -15.09 16.39 -36.81
CA GLU A 142 -13.80 17.00 -37.17
C GLU A 142 -13.36 18.27 -36.41
N ALA A 143 -12.32 18.12 -35.60
CA ALA A 143 -11.45 19.21 -35.18
C ALA A 143 -10.04 18.66 -34.97
N SER A 144 -9.32 18.66 -36.10
CA SER A 144 -7.95 19.13 -36.34
C SER A 144 -6.95 19.07 -35.17
N GLU A 145 -5.81 18.46 -35.51
CA GLU A 145 -4.55 18.45 -34.81
C GLU A 145 -3.89 19.83 -35.00
N GLU A 146 -3.79 20.61 -33.93
CA GLU A 146 -2.80 21.69 -33.81
C GLU A 146 -2.15 21.55 -32.43
N GLU A 147 -0.86 21.25 -32.44
CA GLU A 147 0.00 21.15 -31.26
C GLU A 147 0.36 22.57 -30.80
N GLU A 148 -0.29 23.05 -29.74
CA GLU A 148 0.07 24.30 -29.09
C GLU A 148 1.04 24.01 -27.92
N GLU A 149 2.25 24.52 -28.06
CA GLU A 149 3.34 24.52 -27.08
C GLU A 149 2.92 25.37 -25.86
N VAL A 150 2.42 24.72 -24.81
CA VAL A 150 2.04 25.41 -23.56
C VAL A 150 3.28 25.69 -22.73
N GLU A 151 3.76 26.93 -22.80
CA GLU A 151 4.66 27.51 -21.80
C GLU A 151 4.01 27.42 -20.41
N LEU A 152 4.69 26.72 -19.49
CA LEU A 152 4.28 26.61 -18.08
C LEU A 152 4.49 27.95 -17.36
N SER A 153 3.55 28.87 -17.57
CA SER A 153 3.44 30.10 -16.79
C SER A 153 3.15 29.75 -15.33
N GLY A 154 4.01 30.24 -14.42
CA GLY A 154 3.97 30.04 -12.98
C GLY A 154 2.72 30.68 -12.35
N GLY A 155 1.58 30.02 -12.52
CA GLY A 155 0.32 30.42 -11.91
C GLY A 155 0.41 30.38 -10.38
N GLU A 156 0.16 31.53 -9.77
CA GLU A 156 -0.10 31.68 -8.34
C GLU A 156 -0.96 30.52 -7.82
N PRO A 157 -0.54 29.78 -6.77
CA PRO A 157 -1.34 28.70 -6.23
C PRO A 157 -2.67 29.27 -5.73
N GLY A 158 -3.77 28.78 -6.32
CA GLY A 158 -5.12 29.28 -6.05
C GLY A 158 -5.47 29.34 -4.57
N GLU A 159 -6.32 30.28 -4.19
CA GLU A 159 -6.79 30.58 -2.82
C GLU A 159 -7.10 29.31 -1.98
N ALA A 160 -7.71 28.28 -2.60
CA ALA A 160 -8.01 27.01 -1.96
C ALA A 160 -6.76 26.25 -1.46
N PHE A 161 -5.66 26.30 -2.21
CA PHE A 161 -4.39 25.69 -1.84
C PHE A 161 -3.71 26.46 -0.70
N LYS A 162 -3.76 27.81 -0.74
CA LYS A 162 -3.29 28.68 0.35
C LYS A 162 -4.06 28.42 1.66
N ALA A 163 -5.37 28.15 1.59
CA ALA A 163 -6.17 27.79 2.77
C ALA A 163 -5.78 26.41 3.37
N GLY A 164 -5.49 25.43 2.53
CA GLY A 164 -5.03 24.10 2.96
C GLY A 164 -3.67 24.11 3.67
N MET A 165 -2.70 24.87 3.14
CA MET A 165 -1.36 24.98 3.74
C MET A 165 -1.34 25.59 5.15
N ARG A 166 -2.31 26.47 5.48
CA ARG A 166 -2.39 27.08 6.82
C ARG A 166 -2.72 26.08 7.93
N ARG A 167 -3.33 24.93 7.61
CA ARG A 167 -3.69 23.90 8.59
C ARG A 167 -2.56 22.91 8.88
N ILE A 168 -1.50 22.91 8.06
CA ILE A 168 -0.39 21.97 8.19
C ILE A 168 0.65 22.55 9.16
N LYS A 169 1.00 21.76 10.20
CA LYS A 169 2.09 22.06 11.14
C LYS A 169 3.34 21.28 10.75
N CYS A 170 4.49 21.96 10.71
CA CYS A 170 5.77 21.32 10.46
C CYS A 170 6.19 20.46 11.66
N PHE A 171 6.50 19.19 11.45
CA PHE A 171 6.91 18.28 12.53
C PHE A 171 8.28 18.62 13.14
N LYS A 172 9.17 19.30 12.41
CA LYS A 172 10.49 19.68 12.92
C LYS A 172 10.44 20.90 13.85
N CYS A 173 9.69 21.94 13.48
CA CYS A 173 9.71 23.22 14.20
C CYS A 173 8.36 23.62 14.82
N HIS A 174 7.32 22.80 14.63
CA HIS A 174 5.94 23.02 15.08
C HIS A 174 5.26 24.31 14.58
N LYS A 175 5.86 25.03 13.62
CA LYS A 175 5.27 26.22 12.98
C LYS A 175 4.33 25.82 11.83
N GLN A 176 3.32 26.64 11.56
CA GLN A 176 2.34 26.40 10.50
C GLN A 176 2.83 26.88 9.12
N GLY A 177 2.19 26.44 8.05
CA GLY A 177 2.37 26.99 6.70
C GLY A 177 3.45 26.33 5.84
N HIS A 178 4.12 25.29 6.34
CA HIS A 178 5.09 24.51 5.56
C HIS A 178 5.16 23.06 6.04
N ILE A 179 5.63 22.17 5.16
CA ILE A 179 5.94 20.77 5.48
C ILE A 179 7.39 20.63 5.95
N ALA A 180 7.70 19.54 6.66
CA ALA A 180 9.05 19.30 7.22
C ALA A 180 10.18 19.34 6.18
N ALA A 181 9.90 19.01 4.91
CA ALA A 181 10.86 19.07 3.80
C ALA A 181 11.27 20.50 3.43
N ASN A 182 10.43 21.50 3.70
CA ASN A 182 10.70 22.93 3.43
C ASN A 182 11.00 23.70 4.73
N CYS A 183 11.42 23.01 5.79
CA CYS A 183 11.70 23.65 7.07
C CYS A 183 13.06 24.36 7.00
N ARG A 184 13.06 25.69 7.10
CA ARG A 184 14.30 26.50 7.06
C ARG A 184 15.20 26.34 8.30
N ASN A 185 14.78 25.58 9.30
CA ASN A 185 15.50 25.37 10.56
C ASN A 185 16.41 24.12 10.52
N GLU A 186 17.07 23.80 9.41
CA GLU A 186 17.88 22.57 9.29
C GLU A 186 19.22 22.58 10.06
N GLY A 187 19.44 23.51 11.01
CA GLY A 187 20.74 23.59 11.69
C GLY A 187 20.72 24.31 13.03
N LYS A 188 20.10 23.71 14.04
CA LYS A 188 20.47 23.92 15.45
C LYS A 188 20.54 22.58 16.15
#